data_AF-A0A353DZC5-F1
#
_entry.id   AF-A0A353DZC5-F1
#
_cell.length_a   1.000
_cell.length_b   1.000
_cell.length_c   1.000
_cell.angle_alpha   90.00
_cell.angle_beta   90.00
_cell.angle_gamma   90.00
#
_symmetry.space_group_name_H-M   'P 1'
#
loop_
_entity.id
_entity.type
_entity.pdbx_description
1 polymer ?
#
loop_
_entity_poly.entity_id
_entity_poly.type
_entity_poly.pdbx_seq_one_letter_code
_entity_poly.pdbx_strand_id
1 'polypeptide(L)'
;MDPSRILPDLQSSLLCEDVRQEANGNFMLIGVIGLVRVPRLPVTALKLCVFNRWAAGFGQFNEEVRLIAPDQSTLVRKSSVKFALKDVNMHATNVSLFGQVQFTEAGVHYVEV
;
A
#
# COMPACT_ATOMS: atom_id res chain seq x y z
N MET A 1 -13.53 30.91 4.69
CA MET A 1 -12.15 30.46 4.96
C MET A 1 -11.93 29.26 4.09
N ASP A 2 -11.05 29.35 3.09
CA ASP A 2 -10.60 28.13 2.41
C ASP A 2 -9.81 27.32 3.44
N PRO A 3 -10.17 26.04 3.70
CA PRO A 3 -9.38 25.21 4.60
C PRO A 3 -7.98 25.07 4.02
N SER A 4 -6.97 25.54 4.75
CA SER A 4 -5.57 25.47 4.31
C SER A 4 -5.07 24.03 4.14
N ARG A 5 -5.75 23.05 4.76
CA ARG A 5 -5.51 21.62 4.64
C ARG A 5 -6.71 20.82 5.15
N ILE A 6 -7.12 19.78 4.42
CA ILE A 6 -8.10 18.78 4.86
C ILE A 6 -7.42 17.41 4.82
N LEU A 7 -7.44 16.66 5.92
CA LEU A 7 -6.87 15.32 5.95
C LEU A 7 -7.68 14.40 5.01
N PRO A 8 -7.02 13.61 4.14
CA PRO A 8 -7.70 12.69 3.26
C PRO A 8 -8.15 11.44 4.01
N ASP A 9 -9.21 10.83 3.51
CA ASP A 9 -9.67 9.52 3.93
C ASP A 9 -9.01 8.42 3.07
N LEU A 10 -8.60 7.34 3.72
CA LEU A 10 -8.15 6.13 3.03
C LEU A 10 -9.38 5.35 2.55
N GLN A 11 -9.73 5.52 1.27
CA GLN A 11 -10.88 4.87 0.65
C GLN A 11 -10.68 3.36 0.49
N SER A 12 -9.45 2.92 0.19
CA SER A 12 -9.12 1.50 0.07
C SER A 12 -7.62 1.26 0.24
N SER A 13 -7.26 0.13 0.86
CA SER A 13 -5.91 -0.42 0.88
C SER A 13 -5.95 -1.91 0.56
N LEU A 14 -5.20 -2.35 -0.47
CA LEU A 14 -5.21 -3.73 -0.93
C LEU A 14 -3.78 -4.22 -1.22
N LEU A 15 -3.41 -5.35 -0.61
CA LEU A 15 -2.19 -6.08 -0.93
C LEU A 15 -2.43 -6.97 -2.16
N CYS A 16 -1.54 -6.91 -3.15
CA CYS A 16 -1.64 -7.68 -4.39
C CYS A 16 -0.25 -8.05 -4.94
N GLU A 17 -0.19 -8.96 -5.90
CA GLU A 17 1.07 -9.38 -6.54
C GLU A 17 1.57 -8.32 -7.54
N ASP A 18 0.65 -7.71 -8.28
CA ASP A 18 0.97 -6.71 -9.30
C ASP A 18 -0.16 -5.67 -9.44
N VAL A 19 0.21 -4.45 -9.85
CA VAL A 19 -0.72 -3.39 -10.23
C VAL A 19 -0.33 -2.88 -11.59
N ARG A 20 -1.30 -2.82 -12.51
CA ARG A 20 -1.11 -2.28 -13.85
C ARG A 20 -2.03 -1.11 -14.07
N GLN A 21 -1.56 -0.13 -14.83
CA GLN A 21 -2.37 0.98 -15.30
C GLN A 21 -2.63 0.80 -16.79
N GLU A 22 -3.90 0.75 -17.15
CA GLU A 22 -4.35 0.64 -18.54
C GLU A 22 -4.25 1.98 -19.26
N ALA A 23 -4.28 1.96 -20.59
CA ALA A 23 -4.18 3.17 -21.42
C ALA A 23 -5.30 4.21 -21.16
N ASN A 24 -6.43 3.76 -20.61
CA ASN A 24 -7.54 4.63 -20.19
C ASN A 24 -7.35 5.24 -18.78
N GLY A 25 -6.23 4.95 -18.11
CA GLY A 25 -5.90 5.43 -16.77
C GLY A 25 -6.45 4.57 -15.64
N ASN A 26 -7.27 3.56 -15.91
CA ASN A 26 -7.80 2.65 -14.89
C ASN A 26 -6.72 1.69 -14.38
N PHE A 27 -6.86 1.28 -13.12
CA PHE A 27 -5.95 0.33 -12.50
C PHE A 27 -6.53 -1.09 -12.51
N MET A 28 -5.68 -2.06 -12.81
CA MET A 28 -5.93 -3.48 -12.61
C MET A 28 -5.07 -3.97 -11.45
N LEU A 29 -5.71 -4.60 -10.47
CA LEU A 29 -5.05 -5.28 -9.37
C LEU A 29 -5.00 -6.78 -9.70
N ILE A 30 -3.79 -7.34 -9.71
CA ILE A 30 -3.56 -8.74 -10.08
C ILE A 30 -3.15 -9.49 -8.82
N GLY A 31 -3.83 -10.60 -8.56
CA GLY A 31 -3.53 -11.47 -7.42
C GLY A 31 -3.70 -10.73 -6.09
N VAL A 32 -4.90 -10.21 -5.79
CA VAL A 32 -5.20 -9.65 -4.46
C VAL A 32 -4.99 -10.74 -3.40
N ILE A 33 -4.08 -10.49 -2.46
CA ILE A 33 -3.55 -11.51 -1.57
C ILE A 33 -4.38 -11.56 -0.29
N GLY A 34 -5.08 -12.68 -0.08
CA GLY A 34 -5.72 -13.00 1.20
C GLY A 34 -4.89 -13.94 2.08
N LEU A 35 -4.00 -14.75 1.48
CA LEU A 35 -3.18 -15.72 2.18
C LEU A 35 -1.94 -16.08 1.37
N VAL A 36 -0.77 -16.10 2.02
CA VAL A 36 0.48 -16.57 1.42
C VAL A 36 0.77 -17.98 1.93
N ARG A 37 0.60 -19.00 1.08
CA ARG A 37 0.92 -20.41 1.42
C ARG A 37 2.26 -20.80 0.82
N VAL A 38 3.15 -21.32 1.65
CA VAL A 38 4.50 -21.70 1.24
C VAL A 38 4.88 -23.07 1.82
N PRO A 39 5.70 -23.87 1.12
CA PRO A 39 6.05 -25.21 1.57
C PRO A 39 7.02 -25.23 2.76
N ARG A 40 7.87 -24.20 2.87
CA ARG A 40 8.82 -24.02 3.97
C ARG A 40 9.23 -22.56 4.10
N LEU A 41 9.65 -22.17 5.30
CA LEU A 41 10.27 -20.88 5.57
C LEU A 41 11.80 -21.06 5.76
N PRO A 42 12.62 -20.04 5.46
CA PRO A 42 12.23 -18.74 4.91
C PRO A 42 11.88 -18.81 3.42
N VAL A 43 11.06 -17.87 2.95
CA VAL A 43 10.65 -17.73 1.55
C VAL A 43 10.72 -16.27 1.13
N THR A 44 11.11 -16.01 -0.12
CA THR A 44 11.19 -14.66 -0.66
C THR A 44 10.09 -14.41 -1.67
N ALA A 45 9.18 -13.49 -1.38
CA ALA A 45 8.25 -12.94 -2.36
C ALA A 45 9.02 -11.92 -3.22
N LEU A 46 9.15 -12.23 -4.51
CA LEU A 46 9.91 -11.37 -5.45
C LEU A 46 9.28 -9.98 -5.59
N LYS A 47 7.95 -9.92 -5.51
CA LYS A 47 7.17 -8.71 -5.70
C LYS A 47 5.89 -8.77 -4.86
N LEU A 48 5.64 -7.71 -4.12
CA LEU A 48 4.38 -7.42 -3.46
C LEU A 48 4.04 -5.95 -3.72
N CYS A 49 2.77 -5.66 -3.96
CA CYS A 49 2.28 -4.31 -4.21
C CYS A 49 1.19 -3.98 -3.20
N VAL A 50 1.26 -2.78 -2.61
CA VAL A 50 0.16 -2.23 -1.81
C VAL A 50 -0.46 -1.09 -2.59
N PHE A 51 -1.72 -1.27 -2.97
CA PHE A 51 -2.54 -0.28 -3.63
C PHE A 51 -3.31 0.52 -2.57
N ASN A 52 -3.08 1.83 -2.54
CA ASN A 52 -3.77 2.75 -1.64
C ASN A 52 -4.52 3.82 -2.46
N ARG A 53 -5.75 4.11 -2.05
CA ARG A 53 -6.56 5.16 -2.64
C ARG A 53 -7.02 6.14 -1.59
N TRP A 54 -6.67 7.41 -1.79
CA TRP A 54 -7.02 8.53 -0.93
C TRP A 54 -8.07 9.41 -1.57
N ALA A 55 -9.00 9.93 -0.76
CA ALA A 55 -10.11 10.76 -1.19
C ALA A 55 -10.38 11.89 -0.18
N ALA A 56 -11.24 12.84 -0.53
CA ALA A 56 -11.82 13.82 0.39
C ALA A 56 -10.81 14.73 1.13
N GLY A 57 -9.58 14.84 0.63
CA GLY A 57 -8.54 15.68 1.22
C GLY A 57 -8.16 16.89 0.37
N PHE A 58 -7.42 17.82 0.97
CA PHE A 58 -6.88 19.01 0.31
C PHE A 58 -5.52 19.36 0.90
N GLY A 59 -4.48 19.46 0.07
CA GLY A 59 -3.11 19.77 0.49
C GLY A 59 -2.07 18.73 0.04
N GLN A 60 -0.90 18.77 0.67
CA GLN A 60 0.20 17.82 0.43
C GLN A 60 0.33 16.83 1.58
N PHE A 61 0.62 15.57 1.23
CA PHE A 61 0.65 14.45 2.15
C PHE A 61 1.84 13.53 1.85
N ASN A 62 2.24 12.78 2.87
CA ASN A 62 3.23 11.73 2.76
C ASN A 62 2.58 10.44 3.26
N GLU A 63 2.36 9.50 2.35
CA GLU A 63 1.94 8.14 2.67
C GLU A 63 3.17 7.35 3.15
N GLU A 64 3.01 6.57 4.21
CA GLU A 64 4.02 5.60 4.66
C GLU A 64 3.39 4.22 4.84
N VAL A 65 3.74 3.29 3.96
CA VAL A 65 3.28 1.91 4.07
C VAL A 65 4.36 1.07 4.74
N ARG A 66 3.99 0.35 5.80
CA ARG A 66 4.89 -0.52 6.57
C ARG A 66 4.36 -1.95 6.57
N LEU A 67 5.23 -2.90 6.24
CA LEU A 67 5.00 -4.32 6.42
C LEU A 67 5.66 -4.74 7.73
N ILE A 68 4.85 -5.17 8.69
CA ILE A 68 5.25 -5.56 10.04
C ILE A 68 5.15 -7.09 10.18
N ALA A 69 6.11 -7.68 10.88
CA ALA A 69 6.14 -9.10 11.17
C ALA A 69 5.04 -9.51 12.19
N PRO A 70 4.77 -10.81 12.36
CA PRO A 70 3.80 -11.34 13.32
C PRO A 70 3.96 -10.89 14.77
N ASP A 71 5.17 -10.51 15.17
CA ASP A 71 5.46 -9.95 16.48
C ASP A 71 4.92 -8.51 16.70
N GLN A 72 4.33 -7.89 15.67
CA GLN A 72 3.84 -6.51 15.66
C GLN A 72 4.90 -5.44 15.96
N SER A 73 6.18 -5.78 15.90
CA SER A 73 7.28 -4.87 16.27
C SER A 73 8.36 -4.79 15.20
N THR A 74 8.63 -5.91 14.51
CA THR A 74 9.68 -6.00 13.53
C THR A 74 9.22 -5.44 12.19
N LEU A 75 9.86 -4.37 11.75
CA LEU A 75 9.64 -3.79 10.42
C LEU A 75 10.34 -4.64 9.35
N VAL A 76 9.55 -5.32 8.51
CA VAL A 76 10.05 -6.12 7.39
C VAL A 76 10.44 -5.21 6.21
N ARG A 77 9.52 -4.32 5.82
CA ARG A 77 9.71 -3.35 4.74
C ARG A 77 8.90 -2.08 4.97
N LYS A 78 9.35 -0.99 4.36
CA LYS A 78 8.62 0.27 4.31
C LYS A 78 8.75 0.94 2.94
N SER A 79 7.74 1.73 2.59
CA SER A 79 7.69 2.57 1.40
C SER A 79 7.11 3.91 1.80
N SER A 80 7.59 5.01 1.19
CA SER A 80 7.04 6.34 1.43
C SER A 80 6.83 7.07 0.12
N VAL A 81 5.64 7.64 -0.06
CA VAL A 81 5.22 8.32 -1.29
C VAL A 81 4.59 9.66 -0.94
N LYS A 82 5.12 10.73 -1.54
CA LYS A 82 4.51 12.07 -1.44
C LYS A 82 3.45 12.23 -2.52
N PHE A 83 2.29 12.76 -2.12
CA PHE A 83 1.20 13.07 -3.05
C PHE A 83 0.50 14.37 -2.64
N ALA A 84 -0.33 14.90 -3.54
CA ALA A 84 -1.12 16.11 -3.29
C ALA A 84 -2.54 15.94 -3.79
N LEU A 85 -3.49 16.49 -3.04
CA LEU A 85 -4.89 16.63 -3.45
C LEU A 85 -5.18 18.12 -3.61
N LYS A 86 -5.56 18.51 -4.84
CA LYS A 86 -5.78 19.92 -5.21
C LYS A 86 -7.24 20.35 -5.10
N ASP A 87 -8.14 19.40 -4.91
CA ASP A 87 -9.58 19.62 -4.75
C ASP A 87 -10.16 18.47 -3.92
N VAL A 88 -11.19 18.76 -3.12
CA VAL A 88 -11.83 17.79 -2.23
C VAL A 88 -12.53 16.64 -2.98
N ASN A 89 -12.90 16.86 -4.25
CA ASN A 89 -13.50 15.85 -5.11
C ASN A 89 -12.46 14.99 -5.85
N MET A 90 -11.16 15.29 -5.69
CA MET A 90 -10.10 14.48 -6.28
C MET A 90 -9.78 13.24 -5.46
N HIS A 91 -9.20 12.27 -6.14
CA HIS A 91 -8.60 11.09 -5.53
C HIS A 91 -7.14 10.98 -5.92
N ALA A 92 -6.33 10.43 -5.03
CA ALA A 92 -4.95 10.04 -5.32
C ALA A 92 -4.82 8.54 -5.17
N THR A 93 -4.13 7.90 -6.10
CA THR A 93 -3.84 6.46 -6.05
C THR A 93 -2.33 6.30 -5.97
N ASN A 94 -1.88 5.66 -4.91
CA ASN A 94 -0.48 5.36 -4.67
C ASN A 94 -0.28 3.85 -4.73
N VAL A 95 0.81 3.42 -5.36
CA VAL A 95 1.19 2.02 -5.45
C VAL A 95 2.58 1.87 -4.84
N SER A 96 2.65 1.23 -3.68
CA SER A 96 3.92 0.92 -3.02
C SER A 96 4.40 -0.47 -3.46
N LEU A 97 5.60 -0.53 -4.06
CA LEU A 97 6.22 -1.76 -4.52
C LEU A 97 7.24 -2.27 -3.50
N PHE A 98 7.04 -3.47 -2.99
CA PHE A 98 7.99 -4.19 -2.15
C PHE A 98 8.64 -5.32 -2.95
N GLY A 99 9.90 -5.13 -3.34
CA GLY A 99 10.72 -6.15 -3.99
C GLY A 99 11.44 -7.04 -2.98
N GLN A 100 11.57 -8.32 -3.31
CA GLN A 100 12.39 -9.30 -2.58
C GLN A 100 12.10 -9.33 -1.06
N VAL A 101 10.82 -9.39 -0.70
CA VAL A 101 10.37 -9.46 0.69
C VAL A 101 10.60 -10.88 1.21
N GLN A 102 11.43 -11.03 2.24
CA GLN A 102 11.69 -12.32 2.86
C GLN A 102 10.76 -12.51 4.06
N PHE A 103 9.99 -13.59 4.04
CA PHE A 103 9.22 -14.07 5.18
C PHE A 103 10.02 -15.16 5.88
N THR A 104 10.39 -14.92 7.13
CA THR A 104 11.22 -15.83 7.94
C THR A 104 10.40 -16.64 8.94
N GLU A 105 9.23 -16.16 9.31
CA GLU A 105 8.34 -16.78 10.30
C GLU A 105 6.91 -16.89 9.79
N ALA A 106 6.18 -17.88 10.32
CA ALA A 106 4.78 -18.09 10.00
C ALA A 106 3.93 -17.23 10.93
N GLY A 107 2.88 -16.61 10.39
CA GLY A 107 1.94 -15.83 11.18
C GLY A 107 1.30 -14.69 10.40
N VAL A 108 0.46 -13.94 11.10
CA VAL A 108 -0.23 -12.77 10.53
C VAL A 108 0.75 -11.62 10.45
N HIS A 109 1.15 -11.27 9.23
CA HIS A 109 1.89 -10.03 8.97
C HIS A 109 0.90 -8.88 8.81
N TYR A 110 1.30 -7.67 9.19
CA TYR A 110 0.43 -6.50 9.14
C TYR A 110 0.92 -5.50 8.09
N VAL A 111 -0.01 -4.95 7.33
CA VAL A 111 0.24 -3.80 6.47
C VAL A 111 -0.36 -2.58 7.15
N GLU A 112 0.49 -1.65 7.56
CA GLU A 112 0.09 -0.37 8.14
C GLU A 112 0.26 0.73 7.08
N VAL A 113 -0.71 1.65 7.01
CA VAL A 113 -0.76 2.77 6.05
C VAL A 113 -1.01 4.06 6.82
#